data_AF-A0A9D9Z0R0-F1
#
_entry.id   AF-A0A9D9Z0R0-F1
#
_cell.length_a   1.000
_cell.length_b   1.000
_cell.length_c   1.000
_cell.angle_alpha   90.00
_cell.angle_beta   90.00
_cell.angle_gamma   90.00
#
_symmetry.space_group_name_H-M   'P 1'
#
loop_
_entity.id
_entity.type
_entity.pdbx_description
1 polymer ?
#
loop_
_entity_poly.entity_id
_entity_poly.type
_entity_poly.pdbx_seq_one_letter_code
_entity_poly.pdbx_strand_id
1 'polypeptide(L)' 'MHEKTMIPISDILLKEIDEMVENGYYEDRVEAINDALDQFIKQYKLSKLKMKEEENKR' A
#
# COMPACT_ATOMS: atom_id res chain seq x y z
N MET A 1 -16.24 -10.70 8.91
CA MET A 1 -15.99 -9.46 9.69
C MET A 1 -14.51 -9.16 9.58
N HIS A 2 -14.13 -8.00 9.07
CA HIS A 2 -12.76 -7.51 9.20
C HIS A 2 -12.61 -6.88 10.58
N GLU A 3 -11.58 -7.25 11.32
CA GLU A 3 -11.24 -6.59 12.58
C GLU A 3 -10.77 -5.17 12.29
N LYS A 4 -11.22 -4.20 13.10
CA LYS A 4 -10.74 -2.82 13.00
C LYS A 4 -9.34 -2.75 13.56
N THR A 5 -8.37 -2.38 12.73
CA THR A 5 -6.98 -2.15 13.14
C THR A 5 -6.73 -0.65 13.26
N MET A 6 -6.04 -0.23 14.33
CA MET A 6 -5.56 1.15 14.49
C MET A 6 -4.08 1.20 14.17
N ILE A 7 -3.68 2.10 13.26
CA ILE A 7 -2.30 2.28 12.83
C ILE A 7 -1.95 3.76 12.91
N PRO A 8 -0.89 4.16 13.63
CA PRO A 8 -0.36 5.52 13.56
C PRO A 8 0.16 5.82 12.16
N ILE A 9 -0.24 6.95 11.59
CA ILE A 9 0.18 7.41 10.26
C ILE A 9 0.66 8.86 10.33
N SER A 10 1.58 9.23 9.43
CA SER A 10 1.99 10.62 9.26
C SER A 10 0.82 11.47 8.76
N ASP A 11 0.64 12.65 9.34
CA ASP A 11 -0.37 13.63 8.90
C ASP A 11 -0.20 14.01 7.41
N ILE A 12 1.03 14.00 6.90
CA ILE A 12 1.32 14.30 5.49
C ILE A 12 0.74 13.20 4.60
N LEU A 13 0.99 11.93 4.92
CA LEU A 13 0.46 10.80 4.15
C LEU A 13 -1.06 10.73 4.23
N LEU A 14 -1.64 11.04 5.39
CA LEU A 14 -3.09 11.07 5.54
C LEU A 14 -3.73 12.14 4.64
N LYS A 15 -3.10 13.32 4.49
CA LYS A 15 -3.59 14.37 3.59
C LYS A 15 -3.57 13.94 2.13
N GLU A 16 -2.52 13.27 1.68
CA GLU A 16 -2.46 12.75 0.31
C GLU A 16 -3.59 11.73 0.06
N ILE A 17 -3.84 10.84 1.04
CA ILE A 17 -4.97 9.90 0.96
C ILE A 17 -6.31 10.64 0.93
N ASP A 18 -6.46 11.70 1.73
CA ASP A 18 -7.67 12.54 1.73
C ASP A 18 -7.91 13.19 0.38
N GLU A 19 -6.88 13.74 -0.25
CA GLU A 19 -6.98 14.32 -1.59
C GLU A 19 -7.40 13.27 -2.63
N MET A 20 -6.92 12.02 -2.52
CA MET A 20 -7.35 10.94 -3.42
C MET A 20 -8.84 10.61 -3.26
N VAL A 21 -9.36 10.60 -2.03
CA VAL A 21 -10.78 10.37 -1.74
C VAL A 21 -11.62 11.55 -2.21
N GLU A 22 -11.20 12.79 -1.92
CA GLU A 22 -11.90 14.02 -2.33
C GLU A 22 -12.01 14.15 -3.86
N ASN A 23 -10.99 13.70 -4.58
CA ASN A 23 -10.99 13.67 -6.04
C ASN A 23 -11.76 12.47 -6.63
N GLY A 24 -12.33 11.60 -5.79
CA GLY A 24 -13.16 10.47 -6.20
C GLY A 24 -12.38 9.27 -6.76
N TYR A 25 -11.09 9.14 -6.46
CA TYR A 25 -10.31 7.96 -6.85
C TYR A 25 -10.65 6.73 -5.99
N TYR A 26 -11.09 6.96 -4.76
CA TYR A 26 -11.53 5.93 -3.81
C TYR A 26 -12.79 6.39 -3.08
N GLU A 27 -13.63 5.45 -2.65
CA GLU A 27 -14.85 5.72 -1.90
C GLU A 27 -14.56 6.24 -0.49
N ASP A 28 -13.53 5.69 0.15
CA ASP A 28 -13.10 6.09 1.48
C ASP A 28 -11.59 5.85 1.73
N ARG A 29 -11.12 6.32 2.90
CA ARG A 29 -9.73 6.15 3.33
C ARG A 29 -9.34 4.68 3.49
N VAL A 30 -10.28 3.81 3.85
CA VAL A 30 -10.01 2.39 4.11
C VAL A 30 -9.70 1.70 2.79
N GLU A 31 -10.48 1.97 1.75
CA GLU A 31 -10.21 1.48 0.40
C GLU A 31 -8.85 1.96 -0.10
N ALA A 32 -8.59 3.27 -0.02
CA ALA A 32 -7.33 3.87 -0.47
C ALA A 32 -6.10 3.28 0.23
N ILE A 33 -6.15 3.14 1.56
CA ILE A 33 -5.05 2.58 2.36
C ILE A 33 -4.82 1.10 2.05
N ASN A 34 -5.89 0.32 1.93
CA ASN A 34 -5.77 -1.11 1.64
C ASN A 34 -5.18 -1.35 0.25
N ASP A 35 -5.62 -0.60 -0.75
CA ASP A 35 -5.06 -0.70 -2.11
C ASP A 35 -3.59 -0.27 -2.15
N ALA A 36 -3.23 0.84 -1.50
CA ALA A 36 -1.85 1.29 -1.39
C ALA A 36 -0.93 0.22 -0.74
N LEU A 37 -1.39 -0.42 0.33
CA LEU A 37 -0.65 -1.49 1.00
C LEU A 37 -0.52 -2.74 0.12
N ASP A 38 -1.56 -3.14 -0.60
CA ASP A 38 -1.50 -4.28 -1.52
C ASP A 38 -0.51 -4.02 -2.66
N GLN A 39 -0.53 -2.83 -3.25
CA GLN A 39 0.44 -2.42 -4.27
C GLN A 39 1.87 -2.46 -3.73
N PHE A 40 2.11 -1.94 -2.53
CA PHE A 40 3.43 -1.98 -1.88
C PHE A 40 3.91 -3.42 -1.64
N ILE A 41 3.04 -4.30 -1.13
CA ILE A 41 3.35 -5.71 -0.89
C ILE A 41 3.66 -6.44 -2.20
N LYS A 42 2.91 -6.18 -3.27
CA LYS A 42 3.18 -6.73 -4.61
C LYS A 42 4.57 -6.32 -5.11
N GLN A 43 4.92 -5.05 -5.00
CA GLN A 43 6.25 -4.55 -5.39
C GLN A 43 7.36 -5.20 -4.57
N TYR A 44 7.18 -5.33 -3.26
CA TYR A 44 8.13 -6.02 -2.38
C TYR A 44 8.35 -7.48 -2.80
N LYS A 45 7.27 -8.22 -3.09
CA LYS A 45 7.35 -9.62 -3.55
C LYS A 45 8.10 -9.73 -4.88
N LEU A 46 7.82 -8.83 -5.82
CA LEU A 46 8.51 -8.79 -7.12
C LEU A 46 10.01 -8.51 -6.95
N SER A 47 10.38 -7.56 -6.08
CA SER A 47 11.78 -7.27 -5.78
C SER A 47 12.50 -8.50 -5.21
N LYS A 48 11.86 -9.22 -4.29
CA LYS A 48 12.42 -10.44 -3.69
C LYS A 48 12.64 -11.56 -4.72
N LEU A 49 11.73 -11.72 -5.68
CA LEU A 49 11.87 -12.68 -6.77
C LEU A 49 13.07 -12.35 -7.66
N LYS A 50 13.21 -11.08 -8.05
CA LYS A 50 14.36 -10.61 -8.85
C LYS A 50 15.70 -10.88 -8.17
N MET A 51 15.80 -10.57 -6.87
CA MET A 51 17.02 -10.86 -6.10
C MET A 51 17.36 -12.36 -6.08
N LYS A 52 16.35 -13.21 -5.90
CA LYS A 52 16.55 -14.68 -5.90
C LYS A 52 16.99 -15.20 -7.28
N GLU A 53 16.44 -14.64 -8.36
CA GLU A 53 16.88 -14.98 -9.72
C GLU A 53 18.32 -14.55 -10.00
N GLU A 54 18.74 -13.39 -9.47
CA GLU A 54 20.12 -12.91 -9.57
C GLU A 54 21.10 -13.78 -8.78
N GLU A 55 20.71 -14.23 -7.58
CA GLU A 55 21.49 -15.17 -6.76
C GLU A 55 21.66 -16.52 -7.47
N ASN A 56 20.59 -17.07 -8.06
CA ASN A 56 20.63 -18.36 -8.75
C ASN A 56 21.45 -18.36 -10.06
N LYS A 57 21.78 -17.17 -10.59
CA LYS A 57 22.59 -17.01 -11.82
C LYS A 57 24.09 -16.88 -11.53
N ARG A 58 24.49 -16.73 -10.26
CA ARG A 58 25.89 -16.68 -9.82
C ARG A 58 26.38 -18.06 -9.46
#